data_AF-A0A7X1A1T4-F1
#
_entry.id   AF-A0A7X1A1T4-F1
#
_cell.length_a   1.000
_cell.length_b   1.000
_cell.length_c   1.000
_cell.angle_alpha   90.00
_cell.angle_beta   90.00
_cell.angle_gamma   90.00
#
_symmetry.space_group_name_H-M   'P 1'
#
loop_
_entity.id
_entity.type
_entity.pdbx_description
1 polymer ?
#
loop_
_entity_poly.entity_id
_entity_poly.type
_entity_poly.pdbx_seq_one_letter_code
_entity_poly.pdbx_strand_id
1 'polypeptide(L)'
;MSKEVNLQQDEYNKISQKLSETHKQIISDLSKQCKEIKKLVAKDGCFQVNDLSPKITELLSVIDSDLIDGFEQVFESSETSISSFIEIISNCDTIC
;
A
#
# COMPACT_ATOMS: atom_id res chain seq x y z
N MET A 1 -26.89 -21.20 -16.87
CA MET A 1 -25.62 -20.60 -16.44
C MET A 1 -25.87 -19.92 -15.11
N SER A 2 -25.28 -20.50 -14.05
CA SER A 2 -25.76 -20.46 -12.66
C SER A 2 -25.48 -19.11 -12.00
N LYS A 3 -26.43 -18.65 -11.17
CA LYS A 3 -26.30 -17.52 -10.24
C LYS A 3 -25.05 -17.58 -9.35
N GLU A 4 -24.46 -18.77 -9.19
CA GLU A 4 -23.26 -19.02 -8.38
C GLU A 4 -21.99 -18.37 -8.95
N VAL A 5 -21.85 -18.27 -10.29
CA VAL A 5 -20.66 -17.68 -10.94
C VAL A 5 -20.58 -16.17 -10.70
N ASN A 6 -21.74 -15.50 -10.75
CA ASN A 6 -21.84 -14.05 -10.51
C ASN A 6 -21.57 -13.70 -9.03
N LEU A 7 -21.96 -14.60 -8.10
CA LEU A 7 -21.71 -14.41 -6.67
C LEU A 7 -20.21 -14.46 -6.33
N GLN A 8 -19.43 -15.33 -6.99
CA GLN A 8 -17.99 -15.42 -6.76
C GLN A 8 -17.21 -14.25 -7.38
N GLN A 9 -17.60 -13.78 -8.56
CA GLN A 9 -16.96 -12.61 -9.19
C GLN A 9 -17.10 -11.35 -8.31
N ASP A 10 -18.27 -11.13 -7.72
CA ASP A 10 -18.50 -10.01 -6.79
C ASP A 10 -17.64 -10.12 -5.53
N GLU A 11 -17.41 -11.33 -5.01
CA GLU A 11 -16.53 -11.57 -3.87
C GLU A 11 -15.06 -11.29 -4.23
N TYR A 12 -14.61 -11.74 -5.39
CA TYR A 12 -13.26 -11.44 -5.89
C TYR A 12 -13.04 -9.94 -6.11
N ASN A 13 -14.00 -9.25 -6.71
CA ASN A 13 -13.95 -7.80 -6.90
C ASN A 13 -13.87 -7.06 -5.55
N LYS A 14 -14.66 -7.48 -4.56
CA LYS A 14 -14.60 -6.92 -3.20
C LYS A 14 -13.25 -7.14 -2.54
N ILE A 15 -12.66 -8.32 -2.68
CA ILE A 15 -11.33 -8.63 -2.12
C ILE A 15 -10.27 -7.74 -2.79
N SER A 16 -10.27 -7.65 -4.12
CA SER A 16 -9.32 -6.80 -4.86
C SER A 16 -9.45 -5.33 -4.49
N GLN A 17 -10.68 -4.83 -4.37
CA GLN A 17 -10.93 -3.45 -3.95
C GLN A 17 -10.43 -3.21 -2.53
N LYS A 18 -10.79 -4.08 -1.57
CA LYS A 18 -10.38 -3.96 -0.17
C LYS A 18 -8.86 -4.03 -0.03
N LEU A 19 -8.20 -4.86 -0.83
CA LEU A 19 -6.75 -4.95 -0.84
C LEU A 19 -6.12 -3.64 -1.31
N SER A 20 -6.57 -3.09 -2.44
CA SER A 20 -6.07 -1.81 -2.98
C SER A 20 -6.31 -0.65 -2.02
N GLU A 21 -7.48 -0.59 -1.38
CA GLU A 21 -7.78 0.39 -0.33
C GLU A 21 -6.84 0.25 0.87
N THR A 22 -6.56 -0.99 1.30
CA THR A 22 -5.65 -1.26 2.42
C THR A 22 -4.22 -0.84 2.09
N HIS A 23 -3.72 -1.17 0.90
CA HIS A 23 -2.41 -0.76 0.41
C HIS A 23 -2.25 0.76 0.41
N LYS A 24 -3.22 1.48 -0.17
CA LYS A 24 -3.24 2.95 -0.19
C LYS A 24 -3.27 3.55 1.21
N GLN A 25 -4.04 2.95 2.12
CA GLN A 25 -4.11 3.40 3.50
C GLN A 25 -2.75 3.26 4.21
N ILE A 26 -2.06 2.13 4.03
CA ILE A 26 -0.73 1.89 4.61
C ILE A 26 0.28 2.94 4.14
N ILE A 27 0.35 3.21 2.83
CA ILE A 27 1.25 4.22 2.28
C ILE A 27 0.91 5.61 2.84
N SER A 28 -0.37 5.97 2.84
CA SER A 28 -0.85 7.25 3.37
C SER A 28 -0.46 7.43 4.84
N ASP A 29 -0.65 6.40 5.67
CA ASP A 29 -0.32 6.44 7.09
C ASP A 29 1.19 6.55 7.32
N LEU A 30 2.01 5.81 6.56
CA LEU A 30 3.47 5.90 6.61
C LEU A 30 3.97 7.30 6.22
N SER A 31 3.50 7.86 5.11
CA SER A 31 3.85 9.22 4.70
C SER A 31 3.42 10.26 5.74
N LYS A 32 2.23 10.08 6.33
CA LYS A 32 1.73 10.97 7.37
C LYS A 32 2.61 10.92 8.62
N GLN A 33 2.94 9.74 9.11
CA GLN A 33 3.83 9.56 10.26
C GLN A 33 5.21 10.17 9.99
N CYS A 34 5.77 9.96 8.80
CA CYS A 34 7.06 10.56 8.43
C CYS A 34 7.00 12.09 8.48
N LYS A 35 5.93 12.70 7.95
CA LYS A 35 5.71 14.16 8.01
C LYS A 35 5.54 14.66 9.44
N GLU A 36 4.81 13.93 10.28
CA GLU A 36 4.61 14.29 11.68
C GLU A 36 5.93 14.25 12.46
N ILE A 37 6.74 13.21 12.29
CA ILE A 37 8.04 13.10 12.97
C ILE A 37 9.02 14.17 12.43
N LYS A 38 9.05 14.43 11.11
CA LYS A 38 9.85 15.52 10.52
C LYS A 38 9.52 16.87 11.17
N LYS A 39 8.23 17.15 11.46
CA LYS A 39 7.82 18.38 12.16
C LYS A 39 8.31 18.44 13.60
N LEU A 40 8.31 17.32 14.32
CA LEU A 40 8.77 17.25 15.72
C LEU A 40 10.27 17.56 15.85
N VAL A 41 11.07 17.13 14.87
CA VAL A 41 12.53 17.28 14.89
C VAL A 41 13.05 18.49 14.10
N ALA A 42 12.17 19.23 13.43
CA ALA A 42 12.51 20.43 12.67
C ALA A 42 13.00 21.57 13.58
N LYS A 43 13.59 22.60 12.97
CA LYS A 43 13.86 23.87 13.64
C LYS A 43 12.54 24.42 14.17
N ASP A 44 12.46 24.68 15.48
CA ASP A 44 11.24 25.07 16.23
C ASP A 44 10.30 23.91 16.62
N GLY A 45 10.69 22.66 16.37
CA GLY A 45 9.99 21.47 16.86
C GLY A 45 10.29 21.15 18.33
N CYS A 46 9.33 20.50 19.01
CA CYS A 46 9.45 20.17 20.44
C CYS A 46 10.56 19.15 20.77
N PHE A 47 11.12 18.46 19.77
CA PHE A 47 12.13 17.42 19.92
C PHE A 47 13.42 17.71 19.12
N GLN A 48 13.75 18.99 18.93
CA GLN A 48 15.00 19.37 18.28
C GLN A 48 16.22 19.03 19.17
N VAL A 49 17.09 18.16 18.66
CA VAL A 49 18.36 17.77 19.31
C VAL A 49 19.45 17.84 18.24
N ASN A 50 20.48 18.67 18.48
CA ASN A 50 21.49 19.03 17.47
C ASN A 50 22.09 17.84 16.71
N ASP A 51 22.44 16.77 17.41
CA ASP A 51 23.12 15.61 16.80
C ASP A 51 22.15 14.52 16.31
N LEU A 52 20.92 14.51 16.81
CA LEU A 52 19.95 13.44 16.55
C LEU A 52 18.89 13.83 15.53
N SER A 53 18.43 15.09 15.53
CA SER A 53 17.45 15.59 14.55
C SER A 53 17.91 15.44 13.09
N PRO A 54 19.18 15.68 12.73
CA PRO A 54 19.66 15.44 11.37
C PRO A 54 19.59 13.96 10.98
N LYS A 55 19.99 13.05 11.89
CA LYS A 55 19.95 11.60 11.65
C LYS A 55 18.52 11.07 11.51
N ILE A 56 17.60 11.59 12.32
CA ILE A 56 16.17 11.26 12.20
C ILE A 56 15.64 11.77 10.85
N THR A 57 16.00 12.99 10.45
CA THR A 57 15.56 13.54 9.16
C THR A 57 16.06 12.71 7.98
N GLU A 58 17.32 12.27 8.04
CA GLU A 58 17.92 11.38 7.05
C GLU A 58 17.20 10.02 6.98
N LEU A 59 16.97 9.38 8.13
CA LEU A 59 16.21 8.13 8.21
C LEU A 59 14.79 8.29 7.62
N LEU A 60 14.09 9.35 7.98
CA LEU A 60 12.75 9.64 7.46
C LEU A 60 12.77 10.00 5.96
N SER A 61 13.92 10.42 5.42
CA SER A 61 14.08 10.61 3.98
C SER A 61 14.19 9.27 3.26
N VAL A 62 15.00 8.33 3.79
CA VAL A 62 15.11 6.97 3.25
C VAL A 62 13.76 6.25 3.30
N ILE A 63 12.99 6.45 4.36
CA ILE A 63 11.64 5.88 4.46
C ILE A 63 10.72 6.47 3.38
N ASP A 64 10.71 7.81 3.22
CA ASP A 64 9.87 8.49 2.22
C ASP A 64 10.25 8.14 0.77
N SER A 65 11.54 7.95 0.47
CA SER A 65 12.02 7.72 -0.90
C SER A 65 12.10 6.25 -1.28
N ASP A 66 12.74 5.42 -0.45
CA ASP A 66 13.14 4.08 -0.90
C ASP A 66 12.14 3.02 -0.44
N LEU A 67 11.62 3.16 0.79
CA LEU A 67 10.69 2.19 1.36
C LEU A 67 9.28 2.35 0.82
N ILE A 68 8.77 3.59 0.69
CA ILE A 68 7.43 3.83 0.14
C ILE A 68 7.36 3.36 -1.31
N ASP A 69 8.31 3.74 -2.16
CA ASP A 69 8.38 3.27 -3.55
C ASP A 69 8.46 1.73 -3.62
N GLY A 70 9.25 1.11 -2.72
CA GLY A 70 9.32 -0.34 -2.61
C GLY A 70 7.99 -0.99 -2.22
N PHE A 71 7.25 -0.40 -1.29
CA PHE A 71 5.91 -0.88 -0.91
C PHE A 71 4.92 -0.73 -2.06
N GLU A 72 4.93 0.39 -2.78
CA GLU A 72 4.06 0.61 -3.94
C GLU A 72 4.29 -0.46 -5.00
N GLN A 73 5.54 -0.77 -5.35
CA GLN A 73 5.86 -1.83 -6.32
C GLN A 73 5.37 -3.21 -5.87
N VAL A 74 5.56 -3.56 -4.59
CA VAL A 74 5.11 -4.84 -4.03
C VAL A 74 3.58 -4.91 -4.03
N PHE A 75 2.91 -3.82 -3.68
CA PHE A 75 1.45 -3.73 -3.66
C PHE A 75 0.84 -3.83 -5.06
N GLU A 76 1.40 -3.12 -6.04
CA GLU A 76 1.01 -3.23 -7.45
C GLU A 76 1.21 -4.65 -8.00
N SER A 77 2.33 -5.28 -7.67
CA SER A 77 2.61 -6.67 -8.05
C SER A 77 1.60 -7.64 -7.44
N SER A 78 1.23 -7.45 -6.17
CA SER A 78 0.21 -8.24 -5.49
C SER A 78 -1.18 -8.05 -6.12
N GLU A 79 -1.57 -6.81 -6.42
CA GLU A 79 -2.86 -6.50 -7.06
C GLU A 79 -2.96 -7.07 -8.47
N THR A 80 -1.85 -7.01 -9.23
CA THR A 80 -1.74 -7.63 -10.56
C THR A 80 -1.89 -9.15 -10.46
N SER A 81 -1.20 -9.79 -9.51
CA SER A 81 -1.24 -11.24 -9.32
C SER A 81 -2.65 -11.74 -8.99
N ILE A 82 -3.38 -11.00 -8.14
CA ILE A 82 -4.77 -11.32 -7.81
C ILE A 82 -5.68 -11.10 -9.02
N SER A 83 -5.50 -10.01 -9.77
CA SER A 83 -6.27 -9.75 -10.98
C SER A 83 -6.09 -10.87 -12.02
N SER A 84 -4.85 -11.32 -12.25
CA SER A 84 -4.54 -12.45 -13.13
C SER A 84 -5.14 -13.77 -12.63
N PHE A 85 -5.11 -14.02 -11.32
CA PHE A 85 -5.75 -15.20 -10.75
C PHE A 85 -7.26 -15.23 -11.00
N ILE A 86 -7.94 -14.10 -10.79
CA ILE A 86 -9.37 -13.94 -11.06
C ILE A 86 -9.68 -14.18 -12.54
N GLU A 87 -8.87 -13.61 -13.44
CA GLU A 87 -9.02 -13.78 -14.88
C GLU A 87 -8.86 -15.25 -15.32
N ILE A 88 -7.86 -15.95 -14.79
CA ILE A 88 -7.63 -17.38 -15.09
C ILE A 88 -8.84 -18.22 -14.67
N ILE A 89 -9.36 -18.02 -13.46
CA ILE A 89 -10.53 -18.75 -12.97
C ILE A 89 -11.74 -18.48 -13.86
N SER A 90 -12.01 -17.20 -14.17
CA SER A 90 -13.12 -16.81 -15.03
C SER A 90 -13.05 -17.45 -16.42
N ASN A 91 -11.84 -17.53 -16.99
CA ASN A 91 -11.59 -18.18 -18.28
C ASN A 91 -11.70 -19.72 -18.22
N CYS A 92 -11.28 -20.36 -17.13
CA CYS A 92 -11.46 -21.80 -16.95
C CYS A 92 -12.94 -22.19 -16.86
N ASP A 93 -13.76 -21.40 -16.19
CA ASP A 93 -15.18 -21.66 -16.00
C ASP A 93 -16.04 -21.36 -17.24
N THR A 94 -15.53 -20.60 -18.21
CA THR A 94 -16.23 -20.30 -19.48
C THR A 94 -15.91 -21.29 -20.62
N ILE A 95 -14.88 -22.14 -20.45
CA ILE A 95 -14.48 -23.14 -21.45
C ILE A 95 -15.17 -24.51 -21.21
N CYS A 96 -15.80 -24.73 -20.05
CA CYS A 96 -16.62 -25.92 -19.75
C CYS A 96 -18.11 -25.69 -20.00
#